data_AF-A0A0C3CSQ0-F1
#
_entry.id   AF-A0A0C3CSQ0-F1
#
_cell.length_a   1.000
_cell.length_b   1.000
_cell.length_c   1.000
_cell.angle_alpha   90.00
_cell.angle_beta   90.00
_cell.angle_gamma   90.00
#
_symmetry.space_group_name_H-M   'P 1'
#
loop_
_entity.id
_entity.type
_entity.pdbx_description
1 polymer ?
#
loop_
_entity_poly.entity_id
_entity_poly.type
_entity_poly.pdbx_seq_one_letter_code
_entity_poly.pdbx_strand_id
1 'polypeptide(L)'
;LFFAIVFLIPCAIAKNIQTLLVCRAIDGIAFSAPMTVVGGTLADIWRAEERGMAMATFSAAPFLGPVIGPVVGGFLSDAKGWKWLYWLQLILAGVVWIAITFTYPARILAQKAAGLRKDTGDQPYTSIIDVRTESFASYLGAYLIRPFRLLFTELIVSLVSLYMSVLYGVLYMFFVSFPVIFQEGKGYTAGITGLMFLPVAIGCGIGLLFAPLINQDYLTQRAKYRGMPPAEIRLRSMMIGCWSLPIGLFITAWTSYPHLSWVGLALGGLPMGFGFVLLYNSANNYIVDSYQHLAASALAAKTLVRSLYGAGTVLFTVQMYHKLGSQWAGSLVAFISLGCCGIPFLFYNYGAAIRKHSKYAYSGEDEEQGDISDVAEK
;
A
#
# COMPACT_ATOMS: atom_id res chain seq x y z
N LEU A 1 16.60 3.10 -6.46
CA LEU A 1 16.94 2.12 -5.40
C LEU A 1 18.39 2.26 -4.93
N PHE A 2 19.41 2.12 -5.80
CA PHE A 2 20.81 2.37 -5.43
C PHE A 2 21.03 3.69 -4.66
N PHE A 3 20.48 4.79 -5.21
CA PHE A 3 20.57 6.10 -4.57
C PHE A 3 19.95 6.13 -3.16
N ALA A 4 18.83 5.44 -2.93
CA ALA A 4 18.22 5.34 -1.59
C ALA A 4 19.18 4.63 -0.61
N ILE A 5 19.72 3.49 -1.03
CA ILE A 5 20.62 2.65 -0.22
C ILE A 5 21.86 3.42 0.22
N VAL A 6 22.45 4.24 -0.65
CA VAL A 6 23.63 5.04 -0.30
C VAL A 6 23.31 6.02 0.84
N PHE A 7 22.12 6.60 0.87
CA PHE A 7 21.70 7.56 1.90
C PHE A 7 21.33 6.92 3.25
N LEU A 8 21.23 5.59 3.33
CA LEU A 8 21.15 4.87 4.61
C LEU A 8 22.47 4.93 5.39
N ILE A 9 23.63 5.00 4.70
CA ILE A 9 24.94 5.02 5.35
C ILE A 9 25.11 6.26 6.24
N PRO A 10 24.88 7.51 5.75
CA PRO A 10 24.90 8.70 6.60
C PRO A 10 23.94 8.64 7.78
N CYS A 11 22.77 8.01 7.62
CA CYS A 11 21.81 7.85 8.72
C CYS A 11 22.38 6.94 9.83
N ALA A 12 23.09 5.87 9.45
CA ALA A 12 23.71 4.94 10.39
C ALA A 12 24.87 5.55 11.18
N ILE A 13 25.63 6.46 10.57
CA ILE A 13 26.79 7.13 11.19
C ILE A 13 26.49 8.55 11.71
N ALA A 14 25.23 8.99 11.64
CA ALA A 14 24.84 10.35 12.01
C ALA A 14 25.27 10.69 13.44
N LYS A 15 25.89 11.87 13.59
CA LYS A 15 26.34 12.42 14.88
C LYS A 15 25.40 13.50 15.43
N ASN A 16 24.47 14.00 14.61
CA ASN A 16 23.52 15.02 14.97
C ASN A 16 22.16 14.75 14.29
N ILE A 17 21.11 15.41 14.80
CA ILE A 17 19.75 15.24 14.31
C ILE A 17 19.55 15.82 12.91
N GLN A 18 20.26 16.89 12.56
CA GLN A 18 20.14 17.55 11.26
C GLN A 18 20.58 16.63 10.12
N THR A 19 21.74 15.99 10.24
CA THR A 19 22.22 14.98 9.31
C THR A 19 21.24 13.82 9.20
N LEU A 20 20.71 13.35 10.33
CA LEU A 20 19.72 12.27 10.32
C LEU A 20 18.46 12.67 9.55
N LEU A 21 17.91 13.86 9.80
CA LEU A 21 16.69 14.33 9.13
C LEU A 21 16.88 14.55 7.63
N VAL A 22 17.97 15.20 7.23
CA VAL A 22 18.26 15.48 5.81
C VAL A 22 18.49 14.18 5.04
N CYS A 23 19.35 13.30 5.54
CA CYS A 23 19.65 12.04 4.86
C CYS A 23 18.43 11.13 4.82
N ARG A 24 17.63 11.07 5.90
CA ARG A 24 16.39 10.29 5.95
C ARG A 24 15.30 10.84 5.03
N ALA A 25 15.25 12.16 4.82
CA ALA A 25 14.35 12.77 3.84
C ALA A 25 14.74 12.36 2.40
N ILE A 26 16.02 12.46 2.05
CA ILE A 26 16.52 12.08 0.73
C ILE A 26 16.32 10.58 0.47
N ASP A 27 16.66 9.75 1.45
CA ASP A 27 16.45 8.31 1.40
C ASP A 27 14.96 7.94 1.25
N GLY A 28 14.08 8.55 2.04
CA GLY A 28 12.63 8.34 1.96
C GLY A 28 12.04 8.72 0.60
N ILE A 29 12.48 9.85 0.02
CA ILE A 29 12.08 10.26 -1.33
C ILE A 29 12.51 9.20 -2.35
N ALA A 30 13.73 8.67 -2.22
CA ALA A 30 14.27 7.67 -3.15
C ALA A 30 13.61 6.28 -3.00
N PHE A 31 13.18 5.90 -1.79
CA PHE A 31 12.41 4.66 -1.54
C PHE A 31 10.93 4.73 -1.95
N SER A 32 10.41 5.93 -2.25
CA SER A 32 9.02 6.08 -2.69
C SER A 32 8.74 5.42 -4.04
N ALA A 33 9.71 5.42 -4.96
CA ALA A 33 9.52 4.95 -6.33
C ALA A 33 9.15 3.45 -6.43
N PRO A 34 9.87 2.51 -5.77
CA PRO A 34 9.44 1.11 -5.74
C PRO A 34 8.01 0.92 -5.23
N MET A 35 7.62 1.65 -4.19
CA MET A 35 6.28 1.52 -3.59
C MET A 35 5.16 1.93 -4.54
N THR A 36 5.38 2.93 -5.39
CA THR A 36 4.35 3.43 -6.32
C THR A 36 4.26 2.64 -7.63
N VAL A 37 5.35 2.00 -8.06
CA VAL A 37 5.42 1.34 -9.37
C VAL A 37 4.91 -0.10 -9.33
N VAL A 38 5.06 -0.81 -8.21
CA VAL A 38 4.71 -2.25 -8.10
C VAL A 38 3.26 -2.54 -8.49
N GLY A 39 2.30 -1.69 -8.09
CA GLY A 39 0.89 -1.90 -8.43
C GLY A 39 0.62 -1.90 -9.94
N GLY A 40 1.27 -0.99 -10.67
CA GLY A 40 1.20 -0.93 -12.14
C GLY A 40 1.90 -2.13 -12.77
N THR A 41 3.13 -2.44 -12.32
CA THR A 41 3.88 -3.58 -12.84
C THR A 41 3.14 -4.91 -12.65
N LEU A 42 2.45 -5.10 -11.53
CA LEU A 42 1.63 -6.30 -11.32
C LEU A 42 0.40 -6.33 -12.23
N ALA A 43 -0.19 -5.18 -12.57
CA ALA A 43 -1.27 -5.11 -13.55
C ALA A 43 -0.78 -5.40 -14.98
N ASP A 44 0.47 -5.03 -15.29
CA ASP A 44 1.09 -5.29 -16.60
C ASP A 44 1.51 -6.76 -16.78
N ILE A 45 1.91 -7.44 -15.70
CA ILE A 45 2.40 -8.84 -15.76
C ILE A 45 1.27 -9.86 -15.69
N TRP A 46 0.20 -9.57 -14.92
CA TRP A 46 -0.83 -10.56 -14.61
C TRP A 46 -2.15 -10.29 -15.33
N ARG A 47 -2.70 -11.36 -15.94
CA ARG A 47 -4.05 -11.33 -16.52
C ARG A 47 -5.10 -11.11 -15.44
N ALA A 48 -6.26 -10.55 -15.82
CA ALA A 48 -7.32 -10.17 -14.87
C ALA A 48 -7.80 -11.32 -13.96
N GLU A 49 -7.74 -12.56 -14.44
CA GLU A 49 -8.11 -13.79 -13.71
C GLU A 49 -7.17 -14.09 -12.53
N GLU A 50 -5.87 -13.91 -12.76
CA GLU A 50 -4.78 -14.31 -11.86
C GLU A 50 -4.30 -13.13 -10.99
N ARG A 51 -4.57 -11.90 -11.46
CA ARG A 51 -4.15 -10.64 -10.82
C ARG A 51 -4.67 -10.49 -9.39
N GLY A 52 -5.83 -11.07 -9.06
CA GLY A 52 -6.42 -10.97 -7.72
C GLY A 52 -5.49 -11.50 -6.62
N MET A 53 -4.80 -12.61 -6.87
CA MET A 53 -3.85 -13.18 -5.91
C MET A 53 -2.56 -12.36 -5.81
N ALA A 54 -2.03 -11.92 -6.95
CA ALA A 54 -0.84 -11.06 -6.98
C ALA A 54 -1.08 -9.72 -6.26
N MET A 55 -2.25 -9.10 -6.48
CA MET A 55 -2.70 -7.90 -5.77
C MET A 55 -2.89 -8.14 -4.28
N ALA A 56 -3.37 -9.31 -3.87
CA ALA A 56 -3.52 -9.64 -2.45
C ALA A 56 -2.17 -9.72 -1.74
N THR A 57 -1.19 -10.41 -2.34
CA THR A 57 0.19 -10.48 -1.84
C THR A 57 0.81 -9.09 -1.73
N PHE A 58 0.66 -8.27 -2.77
CA PHE A 58 1.09 -6.88 -2.73
C PHE A 58 0.39 -6.07 -1.65
N SER A 59 -0.91 -6.28 -1.46
CA SER A 59 -1.69 -5.55 -0.46
C SER A 59 -1.30 -5.94 0.97
N ALA A 60 -0.80 -7.14 1.21
CA ALA A 60 -0.32 -7.57 2.53
C ALA A 60 1.09 -7.05 2.86
N ALA A 61 1.96 -6.87 1.87
CA ALA A 61 3.35 -6.48 2.09
C ALA A 61 3.53 -5.15 2.88
N PRO A 62 2.77 -4.07 2.61
CA PRO A 62 2.81 -2.83 3.40
C PRO A 62 2.38 -2.97 4.86
N PHE A 63 1.71 -4.06 5.24
CA PHE A 63 1.31 -4.31 6.63
C PHE A 63 2.28 -5.27 7.32
N LEU A 64 2.72 -6.31 6.63
CA LEU A 64 3.71 -7.24 7.16
C LEU A 64 5.05 -6.56 7.46
N GLY A 65 5.50 -5.62 6.60
CA GLY A 65 6.75 -4.89 6.81
C GLY A 65 6.79 -4.14 8.14
N PRO A 66 5.85 -3.21 8.41
CA PRO A 66 5.77 -2.48 9.68
C PRO A 66 5.46 -3.35 10.91
N VAL A 67 4.99 -4.58 10.74
CA VAL A 67 4.77 -5.53 11.83
C VAL A 67 6.04 -6.34 12.16
N ILE A 68 6.74 -6.82 11.15
CA ILE A 68 7.99 -7.58 11.31
C ILE A 68 9.14 -6.64 11.72
N GLY A 69 9.11 -5.39 11.26
CA GLY A 69 10.11 -4.36 11.57
C GLY A 69 10.34 -4.17 13.08
N PRO A 70 9.31 -3.94 13.91
CA PRO A 70 9.42 -3.86 15.36
C PRO A 70 9.91 -5.14 16.04
N VAL A 71 9.59 -6.32 15.50
CA VAL A 71 10.08 -7.59 16.06
C VAL A 71 11.61 -7.65 15.94
N VAL A 72 12.14 -7.53 14.72
CA VAL A 72 13.59 -7.60 14.50
C VAL A 72 14.29 -6.35 15.07
N GLY A 73 13.68 -5.19 14.86
CA GLY A 73 14.22 -3.90 15.28
C GLY A 73 14.22 -3.70 16.79
N GLY A 74 13.23 -4.21 17.52
CA GLY A 74 13.19 -4.15 18.97
C GLY A 74 14.37 -4.88 19.61
N PHE A 75 14.58 -6.14 19.26
CA PHE A 75 15.72 -6.92 19.77
C PHE A 75 17.07 -6.39 19.29
N LEU A 76 17.17 -5.95 18.04
CA LEU A 76 18.40 -5.38 17.51
C LEU A 76 18.74 -4.04 18.19
N SER A 77 17.74 -3.21 18.44
CA SER A 77 17.91 -1.95 19.17
C SER A 77 18.33 -2.20 20.62
N ASP A 78 17.73 -3.18 21.30
CA ASP A 78 18.11 -3.56 22.66
C ASP A 78 19.56 -4.09 22.72
N ALA A 79 20.01 -4.87 21.73
CA ALA A 79 21.32 -5.51 21.74
C ALA A 79 22.48 -4.64 21.20
N LYS A 80 22.23 -3.80 20.20
CA LYS A 80 23.27 -3.05 19.46
C LYS A 80 22.96 -1.56 19.28
N GLY A 81 21.82 -1.09 19.78
CA GLY A 81 21.37 0.30 19.66
C GLY A 81 20.66 0.59 18.33
N TRP A 82 19.92 1.70 18.32
CA TRP A 82 19.06 2.12 17.20
C TRP A 82 19.80 2.37 15.88
N LYS A 83 21.10 2.71 15.92
CA LYS A 83 21.90 2.93 14.71
C LYS A 83 22.03 1.67 13.85
N TRP A 84 22.03 0.48 14.47
CA TRP A 84 22.05 -0.78 13.74
C TRP A 84 20.77 -0.97 12.89
N LEU A 85 19.65 -0.35 13.25
CA LEU A 85 18.44 -0.42 12.42
C LEU A 85 18.71 0.04 10.97
N TYR A 86 19.56 1.05 10.79
CA TYR A 86 19.95 1.55 9.47
C TYR A 86 20.92 0.61 8.74
N TRP A 87 21.86 0.00 9.46
CA TRP A 87 22.76 -1.01 8.88
C TRP A 87 22.00 -2.25 8.40
N LEU A 88 20.96 -2.68 9.14
CA LEU A 88 20.12 -3.80 8.73
C LEU A 88 19.33 -3.46 7.47
N GLN A 89 18.72 -2.27 7.43
CA GLN A 89 18.04 -1.78 6.24
C GLN A 89 18.99 -1.70 5.03
N LEU A 90 20.23 -1.26 5.23
CA LEU A 90 21.26 -1.19 4.18
C LEU A 90 21.54 -2.57 3.58
N ILE A 91 21.72 -3.59 4.43
CA ILE A 91 21.98 -4.96 3.98
C ILE A 91 20.79 -5.52 3.20
N LEU A 92 19.59 -5.43 3.78
CA LEU A 92 18.38 -5.99 3.17
C LEU A 92 18.05 -5.28 1.83
N ALA A 93 18.08 -3.96 1.82
CA ALA A 93 17.84 -3.19 0.59
C ALA A 93 18.95 -3.41 -0.44
N GLY A 94 20.21 -3.58 -0.01
CA GLY A 94 21.34 -3.95 -0.85
C GLY A 94 21.12 -5.27 -1.57
N VAL A 95 20.72 -6.31 -0.85
CA VAL A 95 20.41 -7.64 -1.43
C VAL A 95 19.28 -7.54 -2.44
N VAL A 96 18.19 -6.84 -2.10
CA VAL A 96 17.04 -6.64 -3.01
C VAL A 96 17.45 -5.85 -4.26
N TRP A 97 18.28 -4.82 -4.11
CA TRP A 97 18.78 -4.04 -5.24
C TRP A 97 19.65 -4.86 -6.18
N ILE A 98 20.54 -5.69 -5.64
CA ILE A 98 21.35 -6.62 -6.43
C ILE A 98 20.43 -7.58 -7.20
N ALA A 99 19.45 -8.20 -6.52
CA ALA A 99 18.52 -9.13 -7.15
C ALA A 99 17.73 -8.48 -8.30
N ILE A 100 17.17 -7.28 -8.09
CA ILE A 100 16.42 -6.54 -9.13
C ILE A 100 17.33 -6.15 -10.30
N THR A 101 18.58 -5.76 -10.02
CA THR A 101 19.55 -5.35 -11.03
C THR A 101 19.82 -6.46 -12.06
N PHE A 102 19.74 -7.73 -11.65
CA PHE A 102 19.94 -8.89 -12.52
C PHE A 102 18.65 -9.49 -13.09
N THR A 103 17.48 -9.24 -12.50
CA THR A 103 16.22 -9.89 -12.87
C THR A 103 15.26 -9.00 -13.65
N TYR A 104 15.53 -7.70 -13.79
CA TYR A 104 14.58 -6.76 -14.40
C TYR A 104 14.35 -7.01 -15.91
N PRO A 105 13.13 -7.41 -16.33
CA PRO A 105 12.88 -7.84 -17.70
C PRO A 105 13.15 -6.76 -18.75
N ALA A 106 12.80 -5.50 -18.49
CA ALA A 106 13.03 -4.44 -19.47
C ALA A 106 14.53 -4.20 -19.73
N ARG A 107 15.40 -4.41 -18.73
CA ARG A 107 16.85 -4.38 -18.92
C ARG A 107 17.32 -5.58 -19.75
N ILE A 108 16.80 -6.77 -19.48
CA ILE A 108 17.14 -7.98 -20.24
C ILE A 108 16.69 -7.85 -21.69
N LEU A 109 15.47 -7.33 -21.94
CA LEU A 109 14.96 -7.06 -23.28
C LEU A 109 15.78 -5.97 -23.98
N ALA A 110 16.18 -4.90 -23.30
CA ALA A 110 17.06 -3.88 -23.87
C ALA A 110 18.44 -4.45 -24.22
N GLN A 111 19.02 -5.30 -23.37
CA GLN A 111 20.29 -5.97 -23.64
C GLN A 111 20.19 -6.98 -24.79
N LYS A 112 19.09 -7.74 -24.87
CA LYS A 112 18.80 -8.65 -25.99
C LYS A 112 18.58 -7.89 -27.29
N ALA A 113 17.81 -6.80 -27.27
CA ALA A 113 17.61 -5.93 -28.42
C ALA A 113 18.94 -5.31 -28.89
N ALA A 114 19.79 -4.86 -27.96
CA ALA A 114 21.13 -4.37 -28.28
C ALA A 114 22.06 -5.46 -28.85
N GLY A 115 21.93 -6.72 -28.42
CA GLY A 115 22.64 -7.86 -29.00
C GLY A 115 22.16 -8.17 -30.42
N LEU A 116 20.85 -8.27 -30.62
CA LEU A 116 20.25 -8.51 -31.95
C LEU A 116 20.55 -7.39 -32.94
N ARG A 117 20.64 -6.13 -32.50
CA ARG A 117 21.11 -5.01 -33.35
C ARG A 117 22.56 -5.19 -33.81
N LYS A 118 23.43 -5.77 -32.97
CA LYS A 118 24.82 -6.05 -33.32
C LYS A 118 24.95 -7.20 -34.30
N ASP A 119 24.10 -8.23 -34.16
CA ASP A 119 24.18 -9.45 -34.97
C ASP A 119 23.49 -9.29 -36.33
N THR A 120 22.39 -8.52 -36.41
CA THR A 120 21.54 -8.44 -37.61
C THR A 120 21.83 -7.21 -38.49
N GLY A 121 22.53 -6.19 -37.98
CA GLY A 121 22.78 -4.93 -38.70
C GLY A 121 21.55 -4.05 -38.97
N ASP A 122 20.34 -4.58 -38.79
CA ASP A 122 19.06 -3.91 -39.01
C ASP A 122 18.62 -3.08 -37.78
N GLN A 123 18.33 -1.79 -38.02
CA GLN A 123 17.93 -0.80 -37.01
C GLN A 123 16.49 -0.87 -36.45
N PRO A 124 15.49 -1.58 -37.00
CA PRO A 124 14.10 -1.41 -36.56
C PRO A 124 13.76 -2.18 -35.27
N TYR A 125 14.70 -2.95 -34.68
CA TYR A 125 14.49 -3.59 -33.37
C TYR A 125 14.46 -2.53 -32.26
N THR A 126 13.30 -1.91 -32.03
CA THR A 126 13.13 -0.82 -31.07
C THR A 126 12.59 -1.37 -29.75
N SER A 127 13.29 -1.15 -28.63
CA SER A 127 12.72 -1.46 -27.32
C SER A 127 11.68 -0.39 -26.97
N ILE A 128 10.70 -0.69 -26.10
CA ILE A 128 9.72 0.30 -25.61
C ILE A 128 10.40 1.56 -25.03
N ILE A 129 11.66 1.44 -24.61
CA ILE A 129 12.50 2.52 -24.10
C ILE A 129 13.05 3.40 -25.25
N ASP A 130 13.31 2.82 -26.42
CA ASP A 130 13.87 3.51 -27.60
C ASP A 130 12.79 4.21 -28.46
N VAL A 131 11.52 3.81 -28.39
CA VAL A 131 10.40 4.50 -29.07
C VAL A 131 10.12 5.88 -28.46
N ARG A 132 10.59 6.16 -27.24
CA ARG A 132 10.19 7.35 -26.47
C ARG A 132 11.07 8.56 -26.79
N THR A 133 10.56 9.42 -27.68
CA THR A 133 11.20 10.66 -28.14
C THR A 133 10.88 11.90 -27.29
N GLU A 134 10.14 11.77 -26.19
CA GLU A 134 9.72 12.92 -25.38
C GLU A 134 10.85 13.50 -24.51
N SER A 135 10.92 14.84 -24.44
CA SER A 135 11.81 15.56 -23.53
C SER A 135 11.55 15.17 -22.07
N PHE A 136 12.62 14.89 -21.32
CA PHE A 136 12.57 14.49 -19.90
C PHE A 136 11.73 15.45 -19.05
N ALA A 137 11.77 16.76 -19.34
CA ALA A 137 11.00 17.77 -18.60
C ALA A 137 9.49 17.68 -18.87
N SER A 138 9.09 17.42 -20.12
CA SER A 138 7.68 17.23 -20.48
C SER A 138 7.11 15.94 -19.90
N TYR A 139 7.93 14.88 -19.92
CA TYR A 139 7.60 13.60 -19.28
C TYR A 139 7.44 13.76 -17.76
N LEU A 140 8.41 14.39 -17.08
CA LEU A 140 8.35 14.59 -15.64
C LEU A 140 7.12 15.42 -15.24
N GLY A 141 6.83 16.51 -15.97
CA GLY A 141 5.64 17.32 -15.75
C GLY A 141 4.34 16.52 -15.91
N ALA A 142 4.22 15.75 -17.00
CA ALA A 142 3.04 14.93 -17.25
C ALA A 142 2.80 13.89 -16.15
N TYR A 143 3.83 13.16 -15.72
CA TYR A 143 3.70 12.11 -14.70
C TYR A 143 3.53 12.65 -13.28
N LEU A 144 4.04 13.86 -12.98
CA LEU A 144 3.77 14.51 -11.69
C LEU A 144 2.35 15.07 -11.63
N ILE A 145 1.84 15.66 -12.71
CA ILE A 145 0.53 16.34 -12.72
C ILE A 145 -0.63 15.33 -12.83
N ARG A 146 -0.46 14.22 -13.57
CA ARG A 146 -1.53 13.22 -13.80
C ARG A 146 -2.17 12.68 -12.51
N PRO A 147 -1.42 12.26 -11.47
CA PRO A 147 -2.00 11.83 -10.21
C PRO A 147 -2.83 12.92 -9.52
N PHE A 148 -2.37 14.18 -9.50
CA PHE A 148 -3.14 15.29 -8.92
C PHE A 148 -4.39 15.58 -9.72
N ARG A 149 -4.31 15.57 -11.06
CA ARG A 149 -5.47 15.73 -11.92
C ARG A 149 -6.51 14.66 -11.58
N LEU A 150 -6.16 13.39 -11.61
CA LEU A 150 -7.07 12.29 -11.25
C LEU A 150 -7.62 12.46 -9.83
N LEU A 151 -6.80 12.86 -8.86
CA LEU A 151 -7.26 13.05 -7.49
C LEU A 151 -8.33 14.13 -7.35
N PHE A 152 -8.25 15.22 -8.12
CA PHE A 152 -9.19 16.35 -8.00
C PHE A 152 -10.31 16.33 -9.03
N THR A 153 -10.14 15.63 -10.16
CA THR A 153 -11.19 15.50 -11.18
C THR A 153 -12.04 14.26 -11.00
N GLU A 154 -11.46 13.17 -10.48
CA GLU A 154 -12.15 11.88 -10.37
C GLU A 154 -12.62 11.60 -8.95
N LEU A 155 -13.91 11.82 -8.72
CA LEU A 155 -14.55 11.70 -7.41
C LEU A 155 -14.34 10.33 -6.75
N ILE A 156 -14.35 9.25 -7.54
CA ILE A 156 -14.08 7.89 -7.04
C ILE A 156 -12.66 7.80 -6.47
N VAL A 157 -11.66 8.31 -7.21
CA VAL A 157 -10.27 8.30 -6.76
C VAL A 157 -10.14 9.14 -5.49
N SER A 158 -10.74 10.32 -5.43
CA SER A 158 -10.70 11.18 -4.23
C SER A 158 -11.29 10.49 -3.00
N LEU A 159 -12.50 9.92 -3.13
CA LEU A 159 -13.21 9.31 -2.01
C LEU A 159 -12.53 8.02 -1.54
N VAL A 160 -12.06 7.15 -2.44
CA VAL A 160 -11.29 5.95 -2.08
C VAL A 160 -9.95 6.35 -1.46
N SER A 161 -9.33 7.42 -1.94
CA SER A 161 -8.10 7.97 -1.35
C SER A 161 -8.32 8.47 0.06
N LEU A 162 -9.40 9.21 0.31
CA LEU A 162 -9.74 9.69 1.64
C LEU A 162 -10.00 8.51 2.60
N TYR A 163 -10.80 7.54 2.18
CA TYR A 163 -11.09 6.35 2.98
C TYR A 163 -9.81 5.59 3.35
N MET A 164 -8.98 5.31 2.36
CA MET A 164 -7.71 4.60 2.56
C MET A 164 -6.70 5.40 3.39
N SER A 165 -6.79 6.73 3.34
CA SER A 165 -5.99 7.61 4.19
C SER A 165 -6.36 7.47 5.66
N VAL A 166 -7.65 7.48 5.98
CA VAL A 166 -8.13 7.28 7.36
C VAL A 166 -7.69 5.91 7.89
N LEU A 167 -7.88 4.84 7.11
CA LEU A 167 -7.45 3.49 7.50
C LEU A 167 -5.93 3.42 7.75
N TYR A 168 -5.13 4.08 6.92
CA TYR A 168 -3.69 4.11 7.11
C TYR A 168 -3.26 4.94 8.31
N GLY A 169 -3.97 6.04 8.58
CA GLY A 169 -3.79 6.82 9.81
C GLY A 169 -4.04 5.95 11.04
N VAL A 170 -5.15 5.21 11.06
CA VAL A 170 -5.48 4.23 12.12
C VAL A 170 -4.35 3.22 12.31
N LEU A 171 -3.80 2.67 11.23
CA LEU A 171 -2.66 1.75 11.28
C LEU A 171 -1.42 2.38 11.94
N TYR A 172 -1.06 3.60 11.56
CA TYR A 172 0.12 4.26 12.11
C TYR A 172 -0.09 4.73 13.55
N MET A 173 -1.28 5.21 13.89
CA MET A 173 -1.67 5.48 15.28
C MET A 173 -1.53 4.22 16.12
N PHE A 174 -1.93 3.07 15.58
CA PHE A 174 -1.78 1.78 16.24
C PHE A 174 -0.30 1.42 16.49
N PHE A 175 0.58 1.59 15.50
CA PHE A 175 2.03 1.37 15.69
C PHE A 175 2.64 2.25 16.78
N VAL A 176 2.20 3.50 16.88
CA VAL A 176 2.67 4.44 17.94
C VAL A 176 2.07 4.09 19.30
N SER A 177 0.82 3.60 19.34
CA SER A 177 0.13 3.27 20.58
C SER A 177 0.79 2.12 21.35
N PHE A 178 1.43 1.17 20.65
CA PHE A 178 2.02 -0.02 21.27
C PHE A 178 3.19 0.33 22.21
N PRO A 179 4.21 1.09 21.78
CA PRO A 179 5.23 1.59 22.69
C PRO A 179 4.65 2.38 23.87
N VAL A 180 3.65 3.24 23.63
CA VAL A 180 3.01 4.01 24.71
C VAL A 180 2.34 3.08 25.74
N ILE A 181 1.59 2.07 25.31
CA ILE A 181 0.87 1.19 26.23
C ILE A 181 1.79 0.14 26.88
N PHE A 182 2.69 -0.48 26.13
CA PHE A 182 3.55 -1.56 26.63
C PHE A 182 4.82 -1.08 27.30
N GLN A 183 5.53 -0.11 26.72
CA GLN A 183 6.79 0.37 27.29
C GLN A 183 6.52 1.35 28.43
N GLU A 184 5.75 2.41 28.18
CA GLU A 184 5.46 3.41 29.22
C GLU A 184 4.45 2.88 30.25
N GLY A 185 3.38 2.21 29.79
CA GLY A 185 2.31 1.73 30.68
C GLY A 185 2.61 0.44 31.45
N LYS A 186 3.33 -0.53 30.84
CA LYS A 186 3.63 -1.84 31.45
C LYS A 186 5.11 -2.09 31.74
N GLY A 187 6.01 -1.19 31.34
CA GLY A 187 7.46 -1.32 31.60
C GLY A 187 8.17 -2.37 30.75
N TYR A 188 7.61 -2.76 29.60
CA TYR A 188 8.23 -3.76 28.73
C TYR A 188 9.40 -3.18 27.93
N THR A 189 10.38 -4.03 27.58
CA THR A 189 11.49 -3.63 26.70
C THR A 189 11.02 -3.47 25.24
N ALA A 190 11.87 -2.89 24.39
CA ALA A 190 11.53 -2.71 22.98
C ALA A 190 11.38 -4.05 22.26
N GLY A 191 12.22 -5.05 22.55
CA GLY A 191 12.10 -6.40 22.00
C GLY A 191 10.77 -7.08 22.34
N ILE A 192 10.36 -7.06 23.62
CA ILE A 192 9.09 -7.67 24.04
C ILE A 192 7.90 -6.93 23.41
N THR A 193 7.95 -5.60 23.36
CA THR A 193 6.93 -4.78 22.69
C THR A 193 6.84 -5.12 21.19
N GLY A 194 7.98 -5.37 20.55
CA GLY A 194 8.05 -5.83 19.16
C GLY A 194 7.28 -7.12 18.92
N LEU A 195 7.40 -8.11 19.82
CA LEU A 195 6.67 -9.38 19.74
C LEU A 195 5.15 -9.21 19.81
N MET A 196 4.66 -8.16 20.47
CA MET A 196 3.21 -7.91 20.58
C MET A 196 2.56 -7.58 19.22
N PHE A 197 3.35 -7.26 18.18
CA PHE A 197 2.84 -7.07 16.83
C PHE A 197 2.62 -8.39 16.05
N LEU A 198 3.13 -9.54 16.52
CA LEU A 198 2.97 -10.84 15.83
C LEU A 198 1.51 -11.23 15.55
N PRO A 199 0.54 -11.03 16.47
CA PRO A 199 -0.87 -11.20 16.18
C PRO A 199 -1.36 -10.44 14.93
N VAL A 200 -0.83 -9.25 14.66
CA VAL A 200 -1.17 -8.50 13.44
C VAL A 200 -0.64 -9.20 12.19
N ALA A 201 0.59 -9.75 12.24
CA ALA A 201 1.16 -10.51 11.12
C ALA A 201 0.36 -11.78 10.86
N ILE A 202 -0.04 -12.50 11.92
CA ILE A 202 -0.91 -13.68 11.81
C ILE A 202 -2.25 -13.27 11.18
N GLY A 203 -2.84 -12.15 11.60
CA GLY A 203 -4.06 -11.61 11.00
C GLY A 203 -3.90 -11.30 9.52
N CYS A 204 -2.79 -10.69 9.11
CA CYS A 204 -2.46 -10.44 7.71
C CYS A 204 -2.32 -11.76 6.92
N GLY A 205 -1.68 -12.77 7.52
CA GLY A 205 -1.54 -14.12 6.95
C GLY A 205 -2.90 -14.79 6.74
N ILE A 206 -3.80 -14.71 7.72
CA ILE A 206 -5.18 -15.20 7.58
C ILE A 206 -5.91 -14.44 6.45
N GLY A 207 -5.73 -13.12 6.36
CA GLY A 207 -6.30 -12.32 5.26
C GLY A 207 -5.81 -12.76 3.88
N LEU A 208 -4.52 -13.12 3.76
CA LEU A 208 -3.95 -13.70 2.55
C LEU A 208 -4.52 -15.08 2.22
N LEU A 209 -4.72 -15.94 3.22
CA LEU A 209 -5.34 -17.26 3.02
C LEU A 209 -6.80 -17.18 2.59
N PHE A 210 -7.50 -16.08 2.91
CA PHE A 210 -8.85 -15.78 2.42
C PHE A 210 -8.86 -15.22 0.99
N ALA A 211 -7.73 -14.71 0.48
CA ALA A 211 -7.69 -14.09 -0.85
C ALA A 211 -8.08 -15.02 -2.01
N PRO A 212 -7.69 -16.33 -2.04
CA PRO A 212 -8.16 -17.26 -3.04
C PRO A 212 -9.67 -17.43 -3.06
N LEU A 213 -10.32 -17.49 -1.89
CA LEU A 213 -11.78 -17.60 -1.78
C LEU A 213 -12.48 -16.36 -2.35
N ILE A 214 -11.96 -15.18 -2.03
CA ILE A 214 -12.45 -13.90 -2.59
C ILE A 214 -12.26 -13.88 -4.12
N ASN A 215 -11.13 -14.38 -4.61
CA ASN A 215 -10.88 -14.45 -6.06
C ASN A 215 -11.82 -15.44 -6.75
N GLN A 216 -12.09 -16.60 -6.15
CA GLN A 216 -13.04 -17.59 -6.69
C GLN A 216 -14.47 -17.05 -6.77
N ASP A 217 -14.95 -16.36 -5.72
CA ASP A 217 -16.26 -15.69 -5.76
C ASP A 217 -16.29 -14.63 -6.89
N TYR A 218 -15.21 -13.85 -7.05
CA TYR A 218 -15.10 -12.89 -8.15
C TYR A 218 -15.15 -13.56 -9.53
N LEU A 219 -14.42 -14.67 -9.74
CA LEU A 219 -14.42 -15.41 -11.00
C LEU A 219 -15.80 -16.00 -11.31
N THR A 220 -16.48 -16.53 -10.30
CA THR A 220 -17.85 -17.07 -10.41
C THR A 220 -18.82 -15.98 -10.87
N GLN A 221 -18.68 -14.77 -10.34
CA GLN A 221 -19.54 -13.66 -10.69
C GLN A 221 -19.17 -13.10 -12.07
N ARG A 222 -17.88 -13.04 -12.41
CA ARG A 222 -17.41 -12.69 -13.76
C ARG A 222 -18.00 -13.62 -14.83
N ALA A 223 -18.13 -14.91 -14.55
CA ALA A 223 -18.80 -15.84 -15.47
C ALA A 223 -20.28 -15.48 -15.70
N LYS A 224 -20.99 -14.98 -14.68
CA LYS A 224 -22.38 -14.52 -14.82
C LYS A 224 -22.52 -13.25 -15.66
N TYR A 225 -21.51 -12.37 -15.64
CA TYR A 225 -21.48 -11.11 -16.39
C TYR A 225 -20.74 -11.23 -17.74
N ARG A 226 -20.73 -12.42 -18.37
CA ARG A 226 -20.08 -12.65 -19.68
C ARG A 226 -18.63 -12.18 -19.76
N GLY A 227 -17.89 -12.19 -18.65
CA GLY A 227 -16.49 -11.78 -18.61
C GLY A 227 -16.26 -10.32 -18.20
N MET A 228 -17.28 -9.46 -18.13
CA MET A 228 -17.18 -8.03 -17.77
C MET A 228 -18.01 -7.70 -16.52
N PRO A 229 -17.57 -8.10 -15.32
CA PRO A 229 -18.25 -7.76 -14.09
C PRO A 229 -18.10 -6.26 -13.76
N PRO A 230 -19.13 -5.64 -13.15
CA PRO A 230 -18.99 -4.31 -12.55
C PRO A 230 -17.86 -4.29 -11.52
N ALA A 231 -17.05 -3.22 -11.51
CA ALA A 231 -15.96 -3.07 -10.55
C ALA A 231 -16.44 -3.13 -9.08
N GLU A 232 -17.68 -2.72 -8.81
CA GLU A 232 -18.34 -2.73 -7.50
C GLU A 232 -18.38 -4.12 -6.86
N ILE A 233 -18.32 -5.19 -7.65
CA ILE A 233 -18.28 -6.58 -7.16
C ILE A 233 -17.05 -6.80 -6.26
N ARG A 234 -15.94 -6.11 -6.52
CA ARG A 234 -14.72 -6.16 -5.70
C ARG A 234 -14.95 -5.65 -4.28
N LEU A 235 -15.88 -4.71 -4.08
CA LEU A 235 -16.17 -4.07 -2.79
C LEU A 235 -16.84 -5.00 -1.77
N ARG A 236 -17.41 -6.15 -2.18
CA ARG A 236 -18.02 -7.11 -1.24
C ARG A 236 -17.03 -7.61 -0.18
N SER A 237 -15.78 -7.83 -0.57
CA SER A 237 -14.72 -8.17 0.38
C SER A 237 -14.40 -7.02 1.36
N MET A 238 -14.52 -5.77 0.91
CA MET A 238 -14.36 -4.58 1.74
C MET A 238 -15.49 -4.44 2.76
N MET A 239 -16.73 -4.74 2.37
CA MET A 239 -17.90 -4.70 3.26
C MET A 239 -17.78 -5.70 4.40
N ILE A 240 -17.18 -6.87 4.17
CA ILE A 240 -16.91 -7.87 5.22
C ILE A 240 -15.71 -7.44 6.07
N GLY A 241 -14.61 -7.04 5.43
CA GLY A 241 -13.37 -6.69 6.12
C GLY A 241 -13.46 -5.42 6.98
N CYS A 242 -14.37 -4.50 6.68
CA CYS A 242 -14.45 -3.23 7.41
C CYS A 242 -14.77 -3.38 8.90
N TRP A 243 -15.58 -4.37 9.27
CA TRP A 243 -16.01 -4.61 10.65
C TRP A 243 -14.90 -5.16 11.55
N SER A 244 -13.90 -5.84 10.98
CA SER A 244 -12.86 -6.46 11.79
C SER A 244 -11.90 -5.43 12.40
N LEU A 245 -11.71 -4.27 11.75
CA LEU A 245 -10.89 -3.17 12.29
C LEU A 245 -11.44 -2.60 13.60
N PRO A 246 -12.68 -2.09 13.68
CA PRO A 246 -13.21 -1.54 14.93
C PRO A 246 -13.29 -2.62 16.02
N ILE A 247 -13.62 -3.88 15.68
CA ILE A 247 -13.58 -5.00 16.65
C ILE A 247 -12.20 -5.10 17.29
N GLY A 248 -11.14 -5.13 16.46
CA GLY A 248 -9.78 -5.20 16.97
C GLY A 248 -9.35 -3.99 17.79
N LEU A 249 -9.71 -2.79 17.35
CA LEU A 249 -9.42 -1.54 18.06
C LEU A 249 -10.15 -1.44 19.40
N PHE A 250 -11.40 -1.92 19.50
CA PHE A 250 -12.11 -1.96 20.78
C PHE A 250 -11.51 -2.98 21.74
N ILE A 251 -11.13 -4.16 21.23
CA ILE A 251 -10.43 -5.16 22.03
C ILE A 251 -9.13 -4.57 22.57
N THR A 252 -8.30 -3.94 21.74
CA THR A 252 -7.05 -3.33 22.20
C THR A 252 -7.28 -2.18 23.17
N ALA A 253 -8.23 -1.29 22.89
CA ALA A 253 -8.56 -0.16 23.76
C ALA A 253 -8.95 -0.60 25.17
N TRP A 254 -9.86 -1.57 25.32
CA TRP A 254 -10.38 -1.97 26.63
C TRP A 254 -9.56 -3.02 27.35
N THR A 255 -8.55 -3.58 26.69
CA THR A 255 -7.55 -4.46 27.33
C THR A 255 -6.22 -3.75 27.59
N SER A 256 -6.12 -2.45 27.33
CA SER A 256 -4.90 -1.65 27.53
C SER A 256 -4.58 -1.32 28.99
N TYR A 257 -5.37 -1.79 29.95
CA TYR A 257 -5.14 -1.47 31.37
C TYR A 257 -3.80 -2.02 31.86
N PRO A 258 -3.05 -1.27 32.69
CA PRO A 258 -1.75 -1.72 33.21
C PRO A 258 -1.82 -3.07 33.93
N HIS A 259 -2.87 -3.31 34.72
CA HIS A 259 -3.07 -4.52 35.53
C HIS A 259 -3.52 -5.76 34.74
N LEU A 260 -4.01 -5.60 33.50
CA LEU A 260 -4.46 -6.73 32.68
C LEU A 260 -3.30 -7.42 31.96
N SER A 261 -3.50 -8.69 31.58
CA SER A 261 -2.53 -9.42 30.77
C SER A 261 -2.34 -8.78 29.39
N TRP A 262 -1.13 -8.90 28.83
CA TRP A 262 -0.78 -8.45 27.48
C TRP A 262 -1.61 -9.14 26.38
N VAL A 263 -2.15 -10.33 26.67
CA VAL A 263 -2.80 -11.20 25.69
C VAL A 263 -3.98 -10.51 25.01
N GLY A 264 -4.87 -9.86 25.75
CA GLY A 264 -6.02 -9.17 25.17
C GLY A 264 -5.61 -8.07 24.20
N LEU A 265 -4.63 -7.25 24.61
CA LEU A 265 -4.13 -6.12 23.84
C LEU A 265 -3.42 -6.59 22.57
N ALA A 266 -2.62 -7.66 22.66
CA ALA A 266 -1.94 -8.23 21.51
C ALA A 266 -2.93 -8.90 20.55
N LEU A 267 -3.91 -9.67 21.06
CA LEU A 267 -4.89 -10.39 20.23
C LEU A 267 -5.84 -9.47 19.46
N GLY A 268 -6.12 -8.25 19.94
CA GLY A 268 -6.86 -7.27 19.14
C GLY A 268 -6.16 -6.91 17.81
N GLY A 269 -4.85 -7.16 17.70
CA GLY A 269 -4.11 -7.04 16.45
C GLY A 269 -4.51 -8.04 15.35
N LEU A 270 -5.02 -9.23 15.70
CA LEU A 270 -5.45 -10.25 14.73
C LEU A 270 -6.56 -9.75 13.79
N PRO A 271 -7.75 -9.32 14.29
CA PRO A 271 -8.83 -8.85 13.43
C PRO A 271 -8.46 -7.55 12.69
N MET A 272 -7.56 -6.73 13.24
CA MET A 272 -7.02 -5.56 12.53
C MET A 272 -6.19 -5.97 11.31
N GLY A 273 -5.21 -6.85 11.48
CA GLY A 273 -4.37 -7.35 10.38
C GLY A 273 -5.19 -8.00 9.27
N PHE A 274 -6.18 -8.81 9.66
CA PHE A 274 -7.13 -9.43 8.71
C PHE A 274 -7.88 -8.38 7.90
N GLY A 275 -8.50 -7.40 8.56
CA GLY A 275 -9.30 -6.37 7.88
C GLY A 275 -8.46 -5.48 6.98
N PHE A 276 -7.25 -5.09 7.41
CA PHE A 276 -6.36 -4.26 6.60
C PHE A 276 -6.05 -4.88 5.24
N VAL A 277 -5.75 -6.18 5.22
CA VAL A 277 -5.48 -6.92 3.98
C VAL A 277 -6.71 -6.95 3.08
N LEU A 278 -7.89 -7.29 3.62
CA LEU A 278 -9.13 -7.35 2.83
C LEU A 278 -9.51 -5.98 2.25
N LEU A 279 -9.46 -4.93 3.07
CA LEU A 279 -9.80 -3.56 2.67
C LEU A 279 -8.87 -3.06 1.56
N TYR A 280 -7.55 -3.24 1.72
CA TYR A 280 -6.58 -2.76 0.74
C TYR A 280 -6.60 -3.55 -0.55
N ASN A 281 -6.71 -4.88 -0.45
CA ASN A 281 -6.84 -5.72 -1.63
C ASN A 281 -8.05 -5.31 -2.47
N SER A 282 -9.19 -5.11 -1.81
CA SER A 282 -10.41 -4.66 -2.47
C SER A 282 -10.25 -3.29 -3.14
N ALA A 283 -9.68 -2.30 -2.44
CA ALA A 283 -9.48 -0.96 -2.99
C ALA A 283 -8.48 -0.90 -4.14
N ASN A 284 -7.39 -1.65 -4.06
CA ASN A 284 -6.40 -1.72 -5.14
C ASN A 284 -7.05 -2.32 -6.40
N ASN A 285 -7.75 -3.45 -6.26
CA ASN A 285 -8.46 -4.05 -7.39
C ASN A 285 -9.56 -3.14 -7.94
N TYR A 286 -10.32 -2.46 -7.08
CA TYR A 286 -11.37 -1.54 -7.51
C TYR A 286 -10.84 -0.36 -8.34
N ILE A 287 -9.74 0.27 -7.91
CA ILE A 287 -9.10 1.35 -8.68
C ILE A 287 -8.55 0.84 -10.00
N VAL A 288 -7.88 -0.31 -10.00
CA VAL A 288 -7.30 -0.88 -11.22
C VAL A 288 -8.39 -1.26 -12.22
N ASP A 289 -9.48 -1.89 -11.77
CA ASP A 289 -10.61 -2.23 -12.63
C ASP A 289 -11.37 -0.99 -13.13
N SER A 290 -11.42 0.09 -12.35
CA SER A 290 -12.14 1.32 -12.74
C SER A 290 -11.33 2.22 -13.69
N TYR A 291 -10.00 2.18 -13.66
CA TYR A 291 -9.12 3.11 -14.39
C TYR A 291 -8.02 2.40 -15.18
N GLN A 292 -8.33 1.28 -15.85
CA GLN A 292 -7.36 0.37 -16.48
C GLN A 292 -6.10 1.04 -17.08
N HIS A 293 -6.26 1.98 -18.02
CA HIS A 293 -5.15 2.68 -18.69
C HIS A 293 -4.40 3.70 -17.81
N LEU A 294 -5.01 4.16 -16.71
CA LEU A 294 -4.48 5.15 -15.77
C LEU A 294 -4.28 4.59 -14.35
N ALA A 295 -4.33 3.26 -14.21
CA ALA A 295 -4.35 2.57 -12.93
C ALA A 295 -3.12 2.90 -12.07
N ALA A 296 -1.94 2.97 -12.69
CA ALA A 296 -0.71 3.31 -12.00
C ALA A 296 -0.75 4.74 -11.42
N SER A 297 -1.27 5.71 -12.19
CA SER A 297 -1.41 7.10 -11.73
C SER A 297 -2.49 7.26 -10.66
N ALA A 298 -3.60 6.53 -10.77
CA ALA A 298 -4.66 6.52 -9.76
C ALA A 298 -4.20 5.88 -8.43
N LEU A 299 -3.45 4.77 -8.49
CA LEU A 299 -2.83 4.14 -7.32
C LEU A 299 -1.78 5.05 -6.68
N ALA A 300 -1.00 5.78 -7.46
CA ALA A 300 -0.04 6.76 -6.97
C ALA A 300 -0.74 7.92 -6.25
N ALA A 301 -1.81 8.48 -6.84
CA ALA A 301 -2.63 9.52 -6.23
C ALA A 301 -3.17 9.10 -4.86
N LYS A 302 -3.77 7.91 -4.79
CA LYS A 302 -4.23 7.30 -3.52
C LYS A 302 -3.10 7.20 -2.51
N THR A 303 -1.96 6.71 -2.96
CA THR A 303 -0.80 6.46 -2.10
C THR A 303 -0.25 7.75 -1.51
N LEU A 304 -0.26 8.85 -2.26
CA LEU A 304 0.22 10.16 -1.81
C LEU A 304 -0.63 10.70 -0.65
N VAL A 305 -1.96 10.81 -0.84
CA VAL A 305 -2.87 11.35 0.19
C VAL A 305 -2.79 10.50 1.46
N ARG A 306 -2.79 9.18 1.27
CA ARG A 306 -2.66 8.21 2.34
C ARG A 306 -1.39 8.38 3.16
N SER A 307 -0.25 8.58 2.48
CA SER A 307 1.05 8.74 3.13
C SER A 307 1.13 10.06 3.89
N LEU A 308 0.59 11.15 3.34
CA LEU A 308 0.52 12.45 4.02
C LEU A 308 -0.33 12.38 5.28
N TYR A 309 -1.50 11.73 5.20
CA TYR A 309 -2.36 11.55 6.35
C TYR A 309 -1.69 10.67 7.41
N GLY A 310 -1.11 9.53 7.03
CA GLY A 310 -0.34 8.67 7.94
C GLY A 310 0.77 9.43 8.66
N ALA A 311 1.57 10.21 7.92
CA ALA A 311 2.61 11.06 8.49
C ALA A 311 2.03 12.09 9.48
N GLY A 312 0.93 12.75 9.13
CA GLY A 312 0.26 13.72 9.99
C GLY A 312 -0.28 13.12 11.28
N THR A 313 -0.89 11.94 11.21
CA THR A 313 -1.49 11.29 12.40
C THR A 313 -0.48 10.98 13.49
N VAL A 314 0.70 10.47 13.11
CA VAL A 314 1.79 10.12 14.05
C VAL A 314 2.28 11.32 14.86
N LEU A 315 2.22 12.54 14.32
CA LEU A 315 2.72 13.74 14.99
C LEU A 315 1.98 14.08 16.29
N PHE A 316 0.70 13.69 16.39
CA PHE A 316 -0.13 13.98 17.55
C PHE A 316 -0.59 12.74 18.33
N THR A 317 -0.32 11.52 17.84
CA THR A 317 -0.79 10.28 18.48
C THR A 317 -0.31 10.15 19.93
N VAL A 318 0.98 10.39 20.21
CA VAL A 318 1.52 10.25 21.57
C VAL A 318 0.80 11.19 22.54
N GLN A 319 0.64 12.46 22.14
CA GLN A 319 -0.03 13.49 22.93
C GLN A 319 -1.51 13.18 23.12
N MET A 320 -2.16 12.61 22.10
CA MET A 320 -3.54 12.15 22.19
C MET A 320 -3.70 11.02 23.23
N TYR A 321 -2.81 10.02 23.20
CA TYR A 321 -2.83 8.90 24.15
C TYR A 321 -2.52 9.35 25.59
N HIS A 322 -1.59 10.28 25.77
CA HIS A 322 -1.28 10.84 27.10
C HIS A 322 -2.42 11.68 27.68
N LYS A 323 -3.17 12.42 26.85
CA LYS A 323 -4.27 13.29 27.32
C LYS A 323 -5.58 12.56 27.54
N LEU A 324 -5.97 11.67 26.62
CA LEU A 324 -7.24 10.94 26.70
C LEU A 324 -7.14 9.67 27.55
N GLY A 325 -5.92 9.19 27.79
CA GLY A 325 -5.68 7.85 28.31
C GLY A 325 -5.81 6.78 27.22
N SER A 326 -5.16 5.64 27.42
CA SER A 326 -5.05 4.58 26.40
C SER A 326 -6.40 4.02 25.95
N GLN A 327 -7.36 3.89 26.86
CA GLN A 327 -8.68 3.30 26.60
C GLN A 327 -9.52 4.21 25.72
N TRP A 328 -9.63 5.50 26.08
CA TRP A 328 -10.42 6.46 25.32
C TRP A 328 -9.73 6.88 24.03
N ALA A 329 -8.41 7.00 24.01
CA ALA A 329 -7.66 7.21 22.78
C ALA A 329 -7.87 6.06 21.78
N GLY A 330 -7.78 4.81 22.23
CA GLY A 330 -8.07 3.64 21.39
C GLY A 330 -9.53 3.59 20.94
N SER A 331 -10.47 3.88 21.83
CA SER A 331 -11.91 3.89 21.52
C SER A 331 -12.28 4.99 20.52
N LEU A 332 -11.69 6.18 20.61
CA LEU A 332 -11.89 7.25 19.64
C LEU A 332 -11.49 6.79 18.23
N VAL A 333 -10.33 6.16 18.09
CA VAL A 333 -9.87 5.59 16.82
C VAL A 333 -10.80 4.46 16.35
N ALA A 334 -11.29 3.64 17.27
CA ALA A 334 -12.27 2.58 16.97
C ALA A 334 -13.60 3.15 16.44
N PHE A 335 -14.13 4.22 17.04
CA PHE A 335 -15.35 4.89 16.58
C PHE A 335 -15.19 5.53 15.20
N ILE A 336 -14.03 6.15 14.94
CA ILE A 336 -13.72 6.67 13.60
C ILE A 336 -13.72 5.52 12.58
N SER A 337 -13.05 4.41 12.90
CA SER A 337 -13.04 3.23 12.03
C SER A 337 -14.43 2.63 11.83
N LEU A 338 -15.28 2.64 12.85
CA LEU A 338 -16.66 2.18 12.78
C LEU A 338 -17.50 3.08 11.86
N GLY A 339 -17.37 4.40 11.97
CA GLY A 339 -18.03 5.34 11.06
C GLY A 339 -17.62 5.12 9.60
N CYS A 340 -16.33 4.80 9.38
CA CYS A 340 -15.83 4.47 8.06
C CYS A 340 -16.35 3.12 7.51
N CYS A 341 -16.97 2.26 8.32
CA CYS A 341 -17.58 1.02 7.84
C CYS A 341 -18.79 1.26 6.93
N GLY A 342 -19.45 2.44 7.00
CA GLY A 342 -20.54 2.79 6.08
C GLY A 342 -20.07 3.08 4.65
N ILE A 343 -18.81 3.48 4.47
CA ILE A 343 -18.27 3.93 3.18
C ILE A 343 -18.30 2.82 2.10
N PRO A 344 -17.83 1.59 2.36
CA PRO A 344 -17.92 0.50 1.38
C PRO A 344 -19.35 0.22 0.89
N PHE A 345 -20.35 0.30 1.78
CA PHE A 345 -21.76 0.07 1.43
C PHE A 345 -22.30 1.18 0.52
N LEU A 346 -21.93 2.43 0.80
CA LEU A 346 -22.28 3.57 -0.05
C LEU A 346 -21.66 3.43 -1.43
N PHE A 347 -20.38 3.05 -1.54
CA PHE A 347 -19.75 2.79 -2.83
C PHE A 347 -20.37 1.60 -3.57
N TYR A 348 -20.80 0.55 -2.88
CA TYR A 348 -21.44 -0.59 -3.53
C TYR A 348 -22.76 -0.20 -4.19
N ASN A 349 -23.59 0.62 -3.51
CA ASN A 349 -24.89 1.03 -4.01
C ASN A 349 -24.82 2.20 -5.01
N TYR A 350 -23.95 3.18 -4.78
CA TYR A 350 -23.88 4.41 -5.57
C TYR A 350 -22.66 4.48 -6.50
N GLY A 351 -21.72 3.55 -6.43
CA GLY A 351 -20.47 3.57 -7.20
C GLY A 351 -20.70 3.63 -8.71
N ALA A 352 -21.67 2.86 -9.21
CA ALA A 352 -22.04 2.90 -10.64
C ALA A 352 -22.59 4.27 -11.08
N ALA A 353 -23.38 4.94 -10.23
CA ALA A 353 -23.91 6.27 -10.51
C ALA A 353 -22.80 7.34 -10.48
N ILE A 354 -21.85 7.21 -9.55
CA ILE A 354 -20.68 8.09 -9.46
C ILE A 354 -19.77 7.88 -10.68
N ARG A 355 -19.58 6.63 -11.13
CA ARG A 355 -18.74 6.30 -12.29
C ARG A 355 -19.30 6.86 -13.60
N LYS A 356 -20.63 6.97 -13.76
CA LYS A 356 -21.23 7.61 -14.94
C LYS A 356 -20.87 9.08 -15.12
N HIS A 357 -20.44 9.76 -14.05
CA HIS A 357 -20.02 11.16 -14.08
C HIS A 357 -18.48 11.30 -14.16
N SER A 358 -17.75 10.18 -14.19
CA SER A 358 -16.30 10.13 -14.29
C SER A 358 -15.87 10.25 -15.74
N LYS A 359 -14.89 11.13 -16.03
CA LYS A 359 -14.41 11.38 -17.39
C LYS A 359 -13.35 10.36 -17.82
N TYR A 360 -12.64 9.79 -16.85
CA TYR A 360 -11.52 8.87 -17.08
C TYR A 360 -11.76 7.44 -16.61
N ALA A 361 -12.92 7.14 -16.01
CA ALA A 361 -13.25 5.77 -15.67
C ALA A 361 -13.62 4.99 -16.93
N TYR A 362 -13.16 3.74 -16.97
CA TYR A 362 -13.49 2.81 -18.04
C TYR A 362 -15.02 2.60 -18.07
N SER A 363 -15.63 2.96 -19.19
CA SER A 363 -17.00 2.57 -19.50
C SER A 363 -16.89 1.37 -20.43
N GLY A 364 -17.60 0.27 -20.16
CA GLY A 364 -17.53 -0.93 -21.01
C GLY A 364 -17.97 -0.71 -22.48
N GLU A 365 -18.31 0.52 -22.86
CA GLU A 365 -18.64 0.97 -24.22
C GLU A 365 -17.38 1.34 -25.04
N ASP A 366 -16.22 1.49 -24.40
CA ASP A 366 -14.96 1.87 -25.08
C ASP A 366 -14.43 0.78 -26.03
N GLU A 367 -14.88 -0.48 -25.92
CA GLU A 367 -14.59 -1.54 -26.90
C GLU A 367 -15.45 -1.43 -28.18
N GLU A 368 -16.69 -0.92 -28.11
CA GLU A 368 -17.54 -0.77 -29.30
C GLU A 368 -17.05 0.38 -30.22
N GLN A 369 -16.33 1.36 -29.67
CA GLN A 369 -15.75 2.45 -30.47
C GLN A 369 -14.32 2.17 -30.95
N GLY A 370 -13.55 1.35 -30.22
CA GLY A 370 -12.18 0.97 -30.62
C GLY A 370 -12.12 0.11 -31.89
N ASP A 371 -13.15 -0.71 -32.15
CA ASP A 371 -13.21 -1.57 -33.35
C ASP A 371 -13.63 -0.79 -34.63
N ILE A 372 -14.13 0.44 -34.47
CA ILE A 372 -14.53 1.31 -35.60
C ILE A 372 -13.43 2.33 -35.94
N SER A 373 -12.63 2.77 -34.97
CA SER A 373 -11.54 3.73 -35.23
C SER A 373 -10.31 3.09 -35.89
N ASP A 374 -9.99 1.83 -35.59
CA ASP A 374 -8.79 1.16 -36.11
C ASP A 374 -8.94 0.58 -37.53
N VAL A 375 -10.14 0.69 -38.13
CA VAL A 375 -10.40 0.36 -39.54
C VAL A 375 -10.42 1.61 -40.42
N ALA A 376 -10.49 2.81 -39.84
CA ALA A 376 -10.53 4.08 -40.58
C ALA A 376 -9.15 4.70 -40.86
N GLU A 377 -8.09 4.25 -40.17
CA GLU A 377 -6.69 4.61 -40.45
C GLU A 377 -5.89 3.39 -40.92
N LYS A 378 -6.15 2.95 -42.16
CA LYS A 378 -5.19 2.20 -42.97
C LYS A 378 -5.06 2.79 -44.36
#